data_AF-A0A6B0XIP0-F1
#
_entry.id   AF-A0A6B0XIP0-F1
#
_cell.length_a   1.000
_cell.length_b   1.000
_cell.length_c   1.000
_cell.angle_alpha   90.00
_cell.angle_beta   90.00
_cell.angle_gamma   90.00
#
_symmetry.space_group_name_H-M   'P 1'
#
loop_
_entity.id
_entity.type
_entity.pdbx_description
1 polymer ?
#
loop_
_entity_poly.entity_id
_entity_poly.type
_entity_poly.pdbx_seq_one_letter_code
_entity_poly.pdbx_strand_id
1 'polypeptide(L)'
;MAPQPTATGSGEERIKTESFFAAQPEPRAPTIPRTTKAEEVSKPRTGIKGFVMTLHRTDVGVGQTSTGTSRRSPEIFIPLSARNANPDFWKWPHAFIPDPSKQGKRDRSNVCMSLGGQIISVNMMTWPDKHDFRLRNETLRSAGSIGDIMRVEKVDDLACGFEYYVEIIPEGTTQFSVYRALCTEPVPNSGRYYGYY
;
A
#
# COMPACT_ATOMS: atom_id res chain seq x y z
N MET A 1 63.53 1.74 35.38
CA MET A 1 64.06 3.12 35.20
C MET A 1 64.43 3.28 33.73
N ALA A 2 64.08 4.42 33.12
CA ALA A 2 64.68 4.87 31.86
C ALA A 2 66.11 5.43 32.17
N PRO A 3 67.05 5.59 31.20
CA PRO A 3 66.84 6.40 29.99
C PRO A 3 67.51 5.90 28.67
N GLN A 4 67.16 6.57 27.57
CA GLN A 4 67.92 6.71 26.31
C GLN A 4 69.10 7.73 26.50
N PRO A 5 69.98 8.13 25.53
CA PRO A 5 69.98 8.01 24.06
C PRO A 5 71.30 7.36 23.52
N THR A 6 71.90 7.56 22.33
CA THR A 6 71.82 8.60 21.26
C THR A 6 72.29 8.06 19.89
N ALA A 7 72.14 8.86 18.83
CA ALA A 7 72.57 8.58 17.45
C ALA A 7 73.98 9.13 17.10
N THR A 8 74.49 8.75 15.92
CA THR A 8 75.41 9.44 14.96
C THR A 8 76.24 8.37 14.23
N GLY A 9 76.45 8.35 12.91
CA GLY A 9 75.96 9.21 11.83
C GLY A 9 76.93 9.24 10.64
N SER A 10 76.52 8.66 9.50
CA SER A 10 77.10 8.79 8.16
C SER A 10 76.17 8.04 7.19
N GLY A 11 76.03 8.38 5.91
CA GLY A 11 76.55 9.49 5.11
C GLY A 11 76.10 9.25 3.65
N GLU A 12 76.06 10.31 2.83
CA GLU A 12 75.92 10.21 1.36
C GLU A 12 74.58 9.61 0.84
N GLU A 13 74.06 9.89 -0.36
CA GLU A 13 74.40 10.91 -1.36
C GLU A 13 73.13 11.37 -2.10
N ARG A 14 73.22 12.42 -2.92
CA ARG A 14 72.09 12.97 -3.67
C ARG A 14 71.82 12.16 -4.95
N ILE A 15 70.57 11.77 -5.19
CA ILE A 15 69.97 11.86 -6.54
C ILE A 15 68.56 12.45 -6.42
N LYS A 16 68.30 13.53 -7.17
CA LYS A 16 66.95 14.07 -7.37
C LYS A 16 66.27 13.30 -8.49
N THR A 17 65.06 12.83 -8.24
CA THR A 17 64.12 12.46 -9.31
C THR A 17 62.74 12.99 -8.95
N GLU A 18 62.42 14.21 -9.39
CA GLU A 18 61.04 14.68 -9.38
C GLU A 18 60.25 13.88 -10.43
N SER A 19 59.24 13.15 -9.97
CA SER A 19 58.36 12.36 -10.83
C SER A 19 56.90 12.63 -10.47
N PHE A 20 56.29 13.47 -11.29
CA PHE A 20 54.87 13.82 -11.37
C PHE A 20 53.90 12.72 -10.89
N PHE A 21 53.43 12.82 -9.64
CA PHE A 21 52.17 12.19 -9.25
C PHE A 21 51.00 13.03 -9.76
N ALA A 22 50.59 12.77 -11.01
CA ALA A 22 49.29 13.18 -11.50
C ALA A 22 48.21 12.39 -10.74
N ALA A 23 47.33 13.08 -10.02
CA ALA A 23 46.21 12.44 -9.34
C ALA A 23 45.28 11.81 -10.39
N GLN A 24 45.10 10.49 -10.34
CA GLN A 24 44.11 9.83 -11.18
C GLN A 24 42.70 10.18 -10.67
N PRO A 25 41.77 10.62 -11.54
CA PRO A 25 40.38 10.78 -11.14
C PRO A 25 39.76 9.40 -10.88
N GLU A 26 39.09 9.25 -9.74
CA GLU A 26 38.39 8.02 -9.39
C GLU A 26 37.31 7.66 -10.45
N PRO A 27 37.13 6.38 -10.77
CA PRO A 27 36.08 5.96 -11.69
C PRO A 27 34.69 6.23 -11.07
N ARG A 28 33.97 7.21 -11.63
CA ARG A 28 32.57 7.45 -11.27
C ARG A 28 31.74 6.20 -11.50
N ALA A 29 31.02 5.77 -10.47
CA ALA A 29 30.03 4.69 -10.58
C ALA A 29 29.01 5.01 -11.70
N PRO A 30 28.56 4.01 -12.47
CA PRO A 30 27.62 4.25 -13.56
C PRO A 30 26.28 4.74 -13.01
N THR A 31 25.88 5.95 -13.43
CA THR A 31 24.54 6.49 -13.16
C THR A 31 23.50 5.58 -13.79
N ILE A 32 22.82 4.76 -12.97
CA ILE A 32 21.69 3.95 -13.43
C ILE A 32 20.60 4.92 -13.91
N PRO A 33 20.19 4.88 -15.19
CA PRO A 33 19.08 5.72 -15.66
C PRO A 33 17.82 5.28 -14.92
N ARG A 34 17.21 6.23 -14.20
CA ARG A 34 15.93 6.03 -13.51
C ARG A 34 14.83 5.91 -14.56
N THR A 35 14.62 4.70 -15.06
CA THR A 35 13.49 4.38 -15.94
C THR A 35 12.21 4.74 -15.21
N THR A 36 11.59 5.85 -15.59
CA THR A 36 10.20 6.15 -15.27
C THR A 36 9.36 5.06 -15.92
N LYS A 37 9.06 4.00 -15.15
CA LYS A 37 8.04 3.03 -15.53
C LYS A 37 6.73 3.80 -15.62
N ALA A 38 6.34 4.12 -16.85
CA ALA A 38 5.04 4.71 -17.11
C ALA A 38 3.98 3.80 -16.48
N GLU A 39 2.94 4.39 -15.88
CA GLU A 39 1.75 3.64 -15.49
C GLU A 39 1.12 3.10 -16.77
N GLU A 40 1.45 1.85 -17.10
CA GLU A 40 0.72 1.07 -18.08
C GLU A 40 -0.69 0.87 -17.50
N VAL A 41 -1.61 1.74 -17.91
CA VAL A 41 -3.03 1.67 -17.56
C VAL A 41 -3.56 0.39 -18.21
N SER A 42 -3.48 -0.71 -17.46
CA SER A 42 -4.00 -2.00 -17.86
C SER A 42 -5.45 -1.83 -18.30
N LYS A 43 -5.78 -2.29 -19.51
CA LYS A 43 -7.15 -2.20 -20.03
C LYS A 43 -8.13 -2.73 -18.98
N PRO A 44 -9.23 -2.01 -18.68
CA PRO A 44 -10.18 -2.44 -17.65
C PRO A 44 -10.68 -3.85 -18.00
N ARG A 45 -10.62 -4.76 -17.03
CA ARG A 45 -11.07 -6.13 -17.24
C ARG A 45 -12.60 -6.13 -17.25
N THR A 46 -13.20 -6.43 -18.39
CA THR A 46 -14.66 -6.61 -18.51
C THR A 46 -15.08 -7.90 -17.81
N GLY A 47 -16.16 -7.87 -17.02
CA GLY A 47 -16.69 -9.05 -16.35
C GLY A 47 -16.06 -9.37 -14.99
N ILE A 48 -15.28 -8.47 -14.39
CA ILE A 48 -14.82 -8.63 -13.00
C ILE A 48 -16.03 -8.73 -12.05
N LYS A 49 -16.13 -9.88 -11.39
CA LYS A 49 -17.13 -10.21 -10.38
C LYS A 49 -16.71 -9.68 -9.01
N GLY A 50 -15.43 -9.80 -8.68
CA GLY A 50 -14.95 -9.53 -7.33
C GLY A 50 -13.52 -9.03 -7.19
N PHE A 51 -13.27 -8.51 -6.00
CA PHE A 51 -12.01 -8.03 -5.45
C PHE A 51 -11.67 -8.86 -4.21
N VAL A 52 -10.38 -9.13 -4.00
CA VAL A 52 -9.84 -9.73 -2.77
C VAL A 52 -8.64 -8.93 -2.27
N MET A 53 -8.47 -8.87 -0.95
CA MET A 53 -7.28 -8.29 -0.32
C MET A 53 -7.00 -8.94 1.03
N THR A 54 -5.73 -9.23 1.32
CA THR A 54 -5.27 -9.65 2.65
C THR A 54 -5.35 -8.49 3.65
N LEU A 55 -6.04 -8.68 4.77
CA LEU A 55 -6.16 -7.71 5.85
C LEU A 55 -4.90 -7.64 6.70
N HIS A 56 -4.52 -6.42 7.07
CA HIS A 56 -3.34 -6.15 7.88
C HIS A 56 -3.68 -5.24 9.07
N ARG A 57 -2.71 -4.99 9.96
CA ARG A 57 -2.86 -4.24 11.23
C ARG A 57 -3.59 -2.90 11.14
N THR A 58 -3.55 -2.22 10.00
CA THR A 58 -4.26 -0.96 9.76
C THR A 58 -5.76 -1.16 9.53
N ASP A 59 -6.11 -2.28 8.92
CA ASP A 59 -7.42 -2.58 8.33
C ASP A 59 -8.37 -3.31 9.29
N VAL A 60 -7.93 -3.58 10.53
CA VAL A 60 -8.68 -4.43 11.47
C VAL A 60 -8.81 -3.83 12.87
N GLY A 61 -9.77 -4.38 13.62
CA GLY A 61 -10.06 -4.07 15.02
C GLY A 61 -10.63 -2.67 15.24
N VAL A 62 -10.74 -2.26 16.50
CA VAL A 62 -11.42 -1.01 16.91
C VAL A 62 -10.57 0.27 16.79
N GLY A 63 -9.29 0.14 16.41
CA GLY A 63 -8.33 1.25 16.29
C GLY A 63 -7.36 1.32 17.46
N GLN A 64 -6.57 2.40 17.58
CA GLN A 64 -5.74 2.63 18.77
C GLN A 64 -6.64 2.91 19.98
N THR A 65 -6.37 2.23 21.10
CA THR A 65 -7.11 2.32 22.36
C THR A 65 -6.26 2.83 23.53
N SER A 66 -5.02 3.23 23.28
CA SER A 66 -4.09 3.75 24.28
C SER A 66 -4.58 5.05 24.92
N THR A 67 -4.50 5.13 26.25
CA THR A 67 -4.86 6.32 27.05
C THR A 67 -4.16 7.57 26.51
N GLY A 68 -4.92 8.65 26.31
CA GLY A 68 -4.40 9.91 25.76
C GLY A 68 -4.27 9.97 24.24
N THR A 69 -4.57 8.89 23.51
CA THR A 69 -4.63 8.90 22.04
C THR A 69 -6.08 8.89 21.54
N SER A 70 -6.36 9.65 20.48
CA SER A 70 -7.67 9.59 19.81
C SER A 70 -7.83 8.25 19.08
N ARG A 71 -9.03 7.66 19.16
CA ARG A 71 -9.39 6.44 18.43
C ARG A 71 -9.20 6.68 16.93
N ARG A 72 -8.53 5.74 16.25
CA ARG A 72 -8.41 5.81 14.78
C ARG A 72 -9.77 5.70 14.13
N SER A 73 -10.00 6.49 13.07
CA SER A 73 -11.18 6.37 12.22
C SER A 73 -11.34 4.93 11.72
N PRO A 74 -12.59 4.42 11.61
CA PRO A 74 -12.84 3.03 11.28
C PRO A 74 -12.70 2.77 9.78
N GLU A 75 -11.47 2.72 9.31
CA GLU A 75 -11.11 2.66 7.89
C GLU A 75 -10.33 1.40 7.51
N ILE A 76 -10.73 0.76 6.42
CA ILE A 76 -9.93 -0.21 5.66
C ILE A 76 -9.25 0.53 4.51
N PHE A 77 -7.94 0.32 4.33
CA PHE A 77 -7.12 1.03 3.35
C PHE A 77 -6.99 0.23 2.06
N ILE A 78 -7.78 0.57 1.05
CA ILE A 78 -7.68 -0.01 -0.29
C ILE A 78 -6.50 0.64 -1.04
N PRO A 79 -5.60 -0.15 -1.65
CA PRO A 79 -4.51 0.38 -2.46
C PRO A 79 -5.03 1.24 -3.62
N LEU A 80 -4.37 2.38 -3.89
CA LEU A 80 -4.69 3.17 -5.09
C LEU A 80 -4.44 2.38 -6.38
N SER A 81 -3.44 1.50 -6.40
CA SER A 81 -3.19 0.56 -7.49
C SER A 81 -4.41 -0.33 -7.75
N ALA A 82 -5.02 -0.89 -6.70
CA ALA A 82 -6.24 -1.67 -6.82
C ALA A 82 -7.38 -0.84 -7.43
N ARG A 83 -7.67 0.35 -6.88
CA ARG A 83 -8.71 1.25 -7.42
C ARG A 83 -8.45 1.60 -8.89
N ASN A 84 -7.20 1.89 -9.26
CA ASN A 84 -6.80 2.29 -10.61
C ASN A 84 -6.85 1.12 -11.61
N ALA A 85 -6.60 -0.11 -11.17
CA ALA A 85 -6.62 -1.30 -12.03
C ALA A 85 -8.02 -1.64 -12.56
N ASN A 86 -9.07 -1.41 -11.76
CA ASN A 86 -10.46 -1.59 -12.17
C ASN A 86 -11.36 -0.47 -11.58
N PRO A 87 -11.35 0.74 -12.15
CA PRO A 87 -12.08 1.89 -11.59
C PRO A 87 -13.61 1.68 -11.61
N ASP A 88 -14.14 1.04 -12.66
CA ASP A 88 -15.55 0.70 -12.81
C ASP A 88 -16.07 -0.33 -11.79
N PHE A 89 -15.16 -1.09 -11.16
CA PHE A 89 -15.53 -1.96 -10.04
C PHE A 89 -16.04 -1.10 -8.88
N TRP A 90 -15.32 -0.02 -8.55
CA TRP A 90 -15.65 0.91 -7.46
C TRP A 90 -16.65 2.01 -7.86
N LYS A 91 -17.05 2.05 -9.15
CA LYS A 91 -17.74 3.18 -9.81
C LYS A 91 -16.94 4.51 -9.71
N TRP A 92 -15.61 4.42 -9.69
CA TRP A 92 -14.70 5.56 -9.65
C TRP A 92 -14.45 6.11 -11.06
N PRO A 93 -14.33 7.45 -11.26
CA PRO A 93 -14.63 8.53 -10.32
C PRO A 93 -16.11 8.95 -10.33
N HIS A 94 -16.94 8.40 -11.21
CA HIS A 94 -18.24 8.95 -11.57
C HIS A 94 -19.28 8.94 -10.44
N ALA A 95 -19.24 7.97 -9.53
CA ALA A 95 -20.11 7.91 -8.36
C ALA A 95 -19.58 8.72 -7.16
N PHE A 96 -18.50 9.50 -7.32
CA PHE A 96 -17.83 10.22 -6.23
C PHE A 96 -17.92 11.74 -6.39
N ILE A 97 -18.47 12.39 -5.36
CA ILE A 97 -18.66 13.84 -5.26
C ILE A 97 -17.33 14.49 -4.80
N PRO A 98 -16.83 15.54 -5.47
CA PRO A 98 -15.69 16.32 -4.98
C PRO A 98 -15.98 16.99 -3.65
N ASP A 99 -15.01 17.00 -2.73
CA ASP A 99 -15.09 17.80 -1.51
C ASP A 99 -14.76 19.27 -1.83
N PRO A 100 -15.71 20.23 -1.65
CA PRO A 100 -15.46 21.65 -1.93
C PRO A 100 -14.42 22.27 -0.99
N SER A 101 -14.21 21.69 0.20
CA SER A 101 -13.21 22.16 1.17
C SER A 101 -11.80 21.62 0.89
N LYS A 102 -11.65 20.62 0.00
CA LYS A 102 -10.38 19.95 -0.24
C LYS A 102 -10.19 19.49 -1.68
N GLN A 103 -9.40 20.25 -2.44
CA GLN A 103 -9.04 19.94 -3.82
C GLN A 103 -8.51 18.50 -3.96
N GLY A 104 -9.07 17.74 -4.91
CA GLY A 104 -8.68 16.36 -5.21
C GLY A 104 -9.24 15.30 -4.25
N LYS A 105 -9.82 15.68 -3.11
CA LYS A 105 -10.62 14.75 -2.30
C LYS A 105 -11.97 14.52 -2.98
N ARG A 106 -12.41 13.27 -2.95
CA ARG A 106 -13.74 12.88 -3.38
C ARG A 106 -14.29 11.84 -2.42
N ASP A 107 -15.59 11.92 -2.16
CA ASP A 107 -16.33 11.05 -1.26
C ASP A 107 -17.52 10.44 -1.98
N ARG A 108 -17.88 9.23 -1.56
CA ARG A 108 -19.10 8.54 -1.95
C ARG A 108 -19.70 7.94 -0.68
N SER A 109 -20.69 8.63 -0.15
CA SER A 109 -21.37 8.27 1.09
C SER A 109 -22.45 7.22 0.86
N ASN A 110 -22.83 6.51 1.91
CA ASN A 110 -23.97 5.58 1.93
C ASN A 110 -23.94 4.47 0.87
N VAL A 111 -22.75 3.89 0.63
CA VAL A 111 -22.66 2.67 -0.20
C VAL A 111 -23.13 1.49 0.64
N CYS A 112 -24.32 0.98 0.34
CA CYS A 112 -24.87 -0.20 0.99
C CYS A 112 -24.06 -1.45 0.62
N MET A 113 -23.56 -2.17 1.63
CA MET A 113 -22.86 -3.45 1.49
C MET A 113 -23.52 -4.51 2.37
N SER A 114 -23.67 -5.74 1.87
CA SER A 114 -24.09 -6.88 2.69
C SER A 114 -22.85 -7.53 3.32
N LEU A 115 -22.84 -7.64 4.65
CA LEU A 115 -21.79 -8.26 5.44
C LEU A 115 -22.43 -9.14 6.52
N GLY A 116 -22.14 -10.44 6.53
CA GLY A 116 -22.69 -11.37 7.53
C GLY A 116 -24.23 -11.42 7.58
N GLY A 117 -24.90 -11.14 6.46
CA GLY A 117 -26.37 -11.06 6.37
C GLY A 117 -26.97 -9.72 6.80
N GLN A 118 -26.16 -8.73 7.19
CA GLN A 118 -26.60 -7.37 7.53
C GLN A 118 -26.22 -6.39 6.41
N ILE A 119 -27.11 -5.45 6.07
CA ILE A 119 -26.78 -4.33 5.19
C ILE A 119 -26.18 -3.21 6.02
N ILE A 120 -24.93 -2.85 5.72
CA ILE A 120 -24.18 -1.76 6.36
C ILE A 120 -23.98 -0.59 5.38
N SER A 121 -24.02 0.63 5.90
CA SER A 121 -23.69 1.85 5.15
C SER A 121 -22.19 2.14 5.24
N VAL A 122 -21.49 2.11 4.10
CA VAL A 122 -20.04 2.33 4.01
C VAL A 122 -19.76 3.62 3.24
N ASN A 123 -18.91 4.48 3.81
CA ASN A 123 -18.44 5.69 3.12
C ASN A 123 -17.11 5.40 2.43
N MET A 124 -17.08 5.50 1.11
CA MET A 124 -15.85 5.39 0.32
C MET A 124 -15.24 6.78 0.12
N MET A 125 -13.91 6.93 0.22
CA MET A 125 -13.27 8.24 -0.02
C MET A 125 -11.80 8.14 -0.39
N THR A 126 -11.30 9.14 -1.10
CA THR A 126 -9.88 9.28 -1.42
C THR A 126 -9.26 10.46 -0.69
N TRP A 127 -8.11 10.26 -0.07
CA TRP A 127 -7.39 11.34 0.60
C TRP A 127 -6.15 11.75 -0.21
N PRO A 128 -6.16 12.90 -0.92
CA PRO A 128 -5.14 13.24 -1.91
C PRO A 128 -3.73 13.34 -1.29
N ASP A 129 -3.54 14.13 -0.23
CA ASP A 129 -2.24 14.27 0.48
C ASP A 129 -1.82 13.05 1.32
N LYS A 130 -2.59 11.96 1.32
CA LYS A 130 -2.15 10.65 1.87
C LYS A 130 -2.06 9.56 0.80
N HIS A 131 -2.43 9.86 -0.45
CA HIS A 131 -2.44 8.94 -1.58
C HIS A 131 -3.10 7.59 -1.25
N ASP A 132 -4.29 7.65 -0.65
CA ASP A 132 -5.06 6.46 -0.26
C ASP A 132 -6.53 6.50 -0.71
N PHE A 133 -7.15 5.32 -0.74
CA PHE A 133 -8.57 5.10 -0.93
C PHE A 133 -9.07 4.26 0.25
N ARG A 134 -10.18 4.66 0.87
CA ARG A 134 -10.63 4.10 2.15
C ARG A 134 -12.08 3.68 2.11
N LEU A 135 -12.38 2.55 2.75
CA LEU A 135 -13.73 2.13 3.10
C LEU A 135 -13.93 2.41 4.59
N ARG A 136 -14.80 3.37 4.94
CA ARG A 136 -15.07 3.76 6.33
C ARG A 136 -16.37 3.16 6.84
N ASN A 137 -16.27 2.17 7.73
CA ASN A 137 -17.36 1.60 8.52
C ASN A 137 -16.78 0.74 9.68
N GLU A 138 -17.32 0.86 10.90
CA GLU A 138 -16.82 0.13 12.07
C GLU A 138 -17.12 -1.38 12.04
N THR A 139 -18.34 -1.77 11.63
CA THR A 139 -18.73 -3.18 11.49
C THR A 139 -17.85 -3.89 10.47
N LEU A 140 -17.58 -3.25 9.33
CA LEU A 140 -16.68 -3.78 8.29
C LEU A 140 -15.25 -3.99 8.82
N ARG A 141 -14.73 -3.01 9.58
CA ARG A 141 -13.35 -3.05 10.09
C ARG A 141 -13.16 -3.99 11.28
N SER A 142 -14.20 -4.20 12.08
CA SER A 142 -14.17 -5.10 13.24
C SER A 142 -14.50 -6.55 12.90
N ALA A 143 -15.01 -6.83 11.69
CA ALA A 143 -15.40 -8.18 11.25
C ALA A 143 -14.24 -9.15 10.95
N GLY A 144 -12.98 -8.69 10.89
CA GLY A 144 -11.83 -9.52 10.51
C GLY A 144 -10.57 -9.28 11.34
N SER A 145 -9.65 -10.24 11.24
CA SER A 145 -8.35 -10.30 11.92
C SER A 145 -7.19 -10.04 10.96
N ILE A 146 -5.99 -9.82 11.50
CA ILE A 146 -4.77 -9.74 10.69
C ILE A 146 -4.54 -11.11 10.05
N GLY A 147 -4.32 -11.15 8.74
CA GLY A 147 -4.10 -12.39 7.97
C GLY A 147 -5.29 -12.79 7.11
N ASP A 148 -6.52 -12.54 7.58
CA ASP A 148 -7.77 -12.84 6.88
C ASP A 148 -7.85 -12.17 5.50
N ILE A 149 -8.71 -12.69 4.62
CA ILE A 149 -8.98 -12.07 3.31
C ILE A 149 -10.34 -11.39 3.36
N MET A 150 -10.37 -10.10 3.03
CA MET A 150 -11.62 -9.42 2.69
C MET A 150 -11.91 -9.66 1.21
N ARG A 151 -13.05 -10.28 0.92
CA ARG A 151 -13.63 -10.46 -0.40
C ARG A 151 -14.78 -9.48 -0.58
N VAL A 152 -14.83 -8.82 -1.73
CA VAL A 152 -15.90 -7.91 -2.13
C VAL A 152 -16.38 -8.33 -3.52
N GLU A 153 -17.66 -8.61 -3.71
CA GLU A 153 -18.27 -8.83 -5.03
C GLU A 153 -19.25 -7.74 -5.37
N LYS A 154 -19.36 -7.40 -6.65
CA LYS A 154 -20.45 -6.56 -7.14
C LYS A 154 -21.76 -7.35 -7.18
N VAL A 155 -22.86 -6.64 -6.95
CA VAL A 155 -24.20 -7.16 -7.13
C VAL A 155 -24.84 -6.44 -8.31
N ASP A 156 -25.24 -7.20 -9.32
CA ASP A 156 -25.87 -6.65 -10.52
C ASP A 156 -27.36 -6.34 -10.29
N ASP A 157 -28.02 -7.07 -9.39
CA ASP A 157 -29.42 -6.83 -9.00
C ASP A 157 -29.53 -5.92 -7.76
N LEU A 158 -29.85 -4.65 -8.01
CA LEU A 158 -30.07 -3.66 -6.95
C LEU A 158 -31.37 -3.89 -6.15
N ALA A 159 -32.27 -4.79 -6.56
CA ALA A 159 -33.45 -5.15 -5.76
C ALA A 159 -33.06 -5.79 -4.41
N CYS A 160 -31.84 -6.31 -4.28
CA CYS A 160 -31.28 -6.79 -3.01
C CYS A 160 -31.03 -5.68 -1.97
N GLY A 161 -31.07 -4.39 -2.36
CA GLY A 161 -30.87 -3.25 -1.44
C GLY A 161 -29.41 -2.94 -1.07
N PHE A 162 -28.44 -3.63 -1.68
CA PHE A 162 -27.00 -3.38 -1.51
C PHE A 162 -26.26 -3.51 -2.84
N GLU A 163 -25.13 -2.81 -2.96
CA GLU A 163 -24.33 -2.76 -4.19
C GLU A 163 -23.17 -3.75 -4.21
N TYR A 164 -22.69 -4.14 -3.02
CA TYR A 164 -21.60 -5.11 -2.88
C TYR A 164 -21.92 -6.14 -1.81
N TYR A 165 -21.62 -7.40 -2.10
CA TYR A 165 -21.51 -8.44 -1.10
C TYR A 165 -20.09 -8.43 -0.54
N VAL A 166 -19.94 -8.51 0.78
CA VAL A 166 -18.64 -8.52 1.48
C VAL A 166 -18.57 -9.70 2.41
N GLU A 167 -17.45 -10.41 2.34
CA GLU A 167 -17.15 -11.57 3.16
C GLU A 167 -15.74 -11.44 3.73
N ILE A 168 -15.59 -11.74 5.01
CA ILE A 168 -14.27 -11.97 5.62
C ILE A 168 -14.06 -13.47 5.61
N ILE A 169 -12.98 -13.91 4.96
CA ILE A 169 -12.57 -15.30 4.83
C ILE A 169 -11.43 -15.52 5.84
N PRO A 170 -11.67 -16.21 6.96
CA PRO A 170 -10.67 -16.37 8.01
C PRO A 170 -9.50 -17.24 7.54
N GLU A 171 -8.29 -16.92 8.03
CA GLU A 171 -7.12 -17.77 7.85
C GLU A 171 -7.38 -19.20 8.37
N GLY A 172 -6.85 -20.21 7.66
CA GLY A 172 -7.05 -21.63 7.98
C GLY A 172 -8.35 -22.26 7.46
N THR A 173 -9.30 -21.49 6.92
CA THR A 173 -10.49 -22.05 6.27
C THR A 173 -10.18 -22.62 4.88
N THR A 174 -10.98 -23.58 4.39
CA THR A 174 -10.81 -24.16 3.04
C THR A 174 -10.92 -23.10 1.93
N GLN A 175 -11.78 -22.10 2.12
CA GLN A 175 -11.92 -20.99 1.17
C GLN A 175 -10.69 -20.06 1.15
N PHE A 176 -9.97 -19.94 2.27
CA PHE A 176 -8.80 -19.07 2.37
C PHE A 176 -7.76 -19.38 1.29
N SER A 177 -7.40 -20.66 1.11
CA SER A 177 -6.42 -21.07 0.10
C SER A 177 -6.86 -20.71 -1.33
N VAL A 178 -8.17 -20.80 -1.62
CA VAL A 178 -8.75 -20.46 -2.94
C VAL A 178 -8.61 -18.96 -3.20
N TYR A 179 -9.07 -18.11 -2.28
CA TYR A 179 -9.01 -16.67 -2.47
C TYR A 179 -7.60 -16.10 -2.27
N ARG A 180 -6.73 -16.76 -1.48
CA ARG A 180 -5.32 -16.36 -1.33
C ARG A 180 -4.55 -16.50 -2.64
N ALA A 181 -4.87 -17.51 -3.45
CA ALA A 181 -4.30 -17.68 -4.78
C ALA A 181 -4.70 -16.56 -5.76
N LEU A 182 -5.85 -15.90 -5.55
CA LEU A 182 -6.30 -14.75 -6.33
C LEU A 182 -5.66 -13.43 -5.87
N CYS A 183 -5.11 -13.35 -4.65
CA CYS A 183 -4.34 -12.21 -4.17
C CYS A 183 -2.91 -12.20 -4.78
N THR A 184 -2.82 -11.91 -6.08
CA THR A 184 -1.57 -11.94 -6.87
C THR A 184 -0.79 -10.63 -6.87
N GLU A 185 -1.46 -9.49 -6.74
CA GLU A 185 -0.85 -8.16 -6.89
C GLU A 185 -0.30 -7.66 -5.55
N PRO A 186 1.03 -7.42 -5.42
CA PRO A 186 1.61 -6.91 -4.19
C PRO A 186 1.26 -5.43 -3.98
N VAL A 187 1.04 -5.04 -2.72
CA VAL A 187 0.81 -3.64 -2.33
C VAL A 187 2.15 -3.03 -1.88
N PRO A 188 2.72 -2.05 -2.60
CA PRO A 188 4.04 -1.50 -2.32
C PRO A 188 4.25 -1.07 -0.86
N ASN A 189 5.44 -1.34 -0.32
CA ASN A 189 5.83 -1.02 1.05
C ASN A 189 4.91 -1.61 2.14
N SER A 190 4.23 -2.71 1.85
CA SER A 190 3.41 -3.44 2.83
C SER A 190 3.48 -4.95 2.57
N GLY A 191 3.11 -5.76 3.57
CA GLY A 191 2.97 -7.21 3.40
C GLY A 191 1.66 -7.65 2.74
N ARG A 192 0.86 -6.70 2.21
CA ARG A 192 -0.47 -7.00 1.67
C ARG A 192 -0.42 -7.37 0.19
N TYR A 193 -1.37 -8.20 -0.21
CA TYR A 193 -1.67 -8.55 -1.59
C TYR A 193 -3.14 -8.29 -1.88
N TYR A 194 -3.47 -8.02 -3.14
CA TYR A 194 -4.83 -7.89 -3.62
C TYR A 194 -5.00 -8.60 -4.98
N GLY A 195 -6.23 -8.69 -5.46
CA GLY A 195 -6.52 -9.19 -6.80
C GLY A 195 -7.97 -8.96 -7.21
N TYR A 196 -8.26 -9.33 -8.46
CA TYR A 196 -9.58 -9.26 -9.07
C TYR A 196 -9.84 -10.52 -9.91
N TYR A 197 -11.11 -10.95 -9.92
CA TYR A 197 -11.60 -12.13 -10.64
C TYR A 197 -12.99 -11.87 -11.22
#